data_AF-A0A7R9LXV8-F1
#
_entry.id   AF-A0A7R9LXV8-F1
#
_cell.length_a   1.000
_cell.length_b   1.000
_cell.length_c   1.000
_cell.angle_alpha   90.00
_cell.angle_beta   90.00
_cell.angle_gamma   90.00
#
_symmetry.space_group_name_H-M   'P 1'
#
loop_
_entity.id
_entity.type
_entity.pdbx_description
1 polymer ?
#
loop_
_entity_poly.entity_id
_entity_poly.type
_entity_poly.pdbx_seq_one_letter_code
_entity_poly.pdbx_strand_id
1 'polypeptide(L)'
;IVKGFPPVSPYVGVSPTLCYLVKDKKPPCCLQISQCEHCPYLHARDYNWQQTRCIILAADYASNGIYNFIVPLRAHFHNPNTLRPIVLLLERRPNPA
;
A
#
# COMPACT_ATOMS: atom_id res chain seq x y z
N ILE A 1 -8.26 9.94 -5.36
CA ILE A 1 -8.61 9.01 -4.27
C ILE A 1 -10.12 8.93 -4.13
N VAL A 2 -10.67 7.75 -3.84
CA VAL A 2 -12.10 7.55 -3.56
C VAL A 2 -12.23 6.85 -2.21
N LYS A 3 -13.34 7.08 -1.49
CA LYS A 3 -13.63 6.32 -0.26
C LYS A 3 -14.35 5.03 -0.64
N GLY A 4 -13.87 3.90 -0.13
CA GLY A 4 -14.50 2.60 -0.41
C GLY A 4 -13.97 1.52 0.52
N PHE A 5 -14.62 0.36 0.50
CA PHE A 5 -14.15 -0.80 1.24
C PHE A 5 -13.11 -1.56 0.38
N PRO A 6 -11.94 -1.90 0.94
CA PRO A 6 -10.96 -2.70 0.21
C PRO A 6 -11.56 -4.07 -0.18
N PRO A 7 -11.20 -4.62 -1.35
CA PRO A 7 -11.79 -5.85 -1.89
C PRO A 7 -11.43 -7.11 -1.08
N VAL A 8 -10.39 -7.02 -0.24
CA VAL A 8 -9.97 -8.09 0.67
C VAL A 8 -10.23 -7.60 2.09
N SER A 9 -11.09 -8.31 2.82
CA SER A 9 -11.29 -8.04 4.24
C SER A 9 -10.06 -8.50 5.03
N PRO A 10 -9.67 -7.77 6.10
CA PRO A 10 -8.73 -8.31 7.07
C PRO A 10 -9.31 -9.57 7.75
N TYR A 11 -8.52 -10.25 8.59
CA TYR A 11 -8.85 -11.57 9.15
C TYR A 11 -10.30 -11.70 9.69
N VAL A 12 -10.87 -12.90 9.58
CA VAL A 12 -12.27 -13.22 9.93
C VAL A 12 -12.68 -12.62 11.29
N GLY A 13 -13.78 -11.86 11.29
CA GLY A 13 -14.37 -11.27 12.50
C GLY A 13 -14.15 -9.76 12.67
N VAL A 14 -13.42 -9.10 11.77
CA VAL A 14 -13.27 -7.64 11.79
C VAL A 14 -14.28 -6.93 10.89
N SER A 15 -14.85 -5.82 11.36
CA SER A 15 -15.71 -4.98 10.54
C SER A 15 -14.92 -4.36 9.38
N PRO A 16 -15.48 -4.31 8.16
CA PRO A 16 -14.81 -3.70 7.03
C PRO A 16 -14.56 -2.21 7.33
N THR A 17 -13.32 -1.78 7.18
CA THR A 17 -12.93 -0.38 7.41
C THR A 17 -13.01 0.39 6.10
N LEU A 18 -13.72 1.51 6.10
CA LEU A 18 -13.77 2.41 4.96
C LEU A 18 -12.38 3.06 4.77
N CYS A 19 -11.77 2.86 3.61
CA CYS A 19 -10.42 3.29 3.30
C CYS A 19 -10.37 4.26 2.11
N TYR A 20 -9.24 4.96 1.97
CA TYR A 20 -8.89 5.67 0.74
C TYR A 20 -8.35 4.69 -0.29
N LEU A 21 -9.08 4.55 -1.40
CA LEU A 21 -8.73 3.69 -2.52
C LEU A 21 -8.30 4.52 -3.74
N VAL A 22 -7.48 3.91 -4.60
CA VAL A 22 -7.19 4.46 -5.92
C VAL A 22 -8.39 4.18 -6.83
N LYS A 23 -8.74 5.16 -7.68
CA LYS A 23 -9.89 5.03 -8.59
C LYS A 23 -9.69 3.89 -9.59
N ASP A 24 -8.49 3.83 -10.16
CA ASP A 24 -8.11 2.83 -11.15
C ASP A 24 -7.14 1.81 -10.52
N LYS A 25 -7.38 0.52 -10.78
CA LYS A 25 -6.48 -0.55 -10.31
C LYS A 25 -5.13 -0.39 -10.99
N LYS A 26 -4.07 -0.24 -10.19
CA LYS A 26 -2.70 -0.21 -10.70
C LYS A 26 -2.24 -1.60 -11.14
N PRO A 27 -1.47 -1.72 -12.23
CA PRO A 27 -0.88 -3.00 -12.61
C PRO A 27 0.18 -3.42 -11.59
N PRO A 28 0.44 -4.74 -11.44
CA PRO A 28 1.38 -5.25 -10.44
C PRO A 28 2.79 -4.67 -10.56
N CYS A 29 3.26 -4.41 -11.79
CA CYS A 29 4.58 -3.82 -12.04
C CYS A 29 4.75 -2.41 -11.46
N CYS A 30 3.66 -1.65 -11.23
CA CYS A 30 3.70 -0.34 -10.58
C CYS A 30 3.78 -0.41 -9.05
N LEU A 31 3.60 -1.60 -8.46
CA LEU A 31 3.66 -1.79 -7.00
C LEU A 31 5.09 -2.09 -6.54
N GLN A 32 5.97 -2.52 -7.45
CA GLN A 32 7.37 -2.78 -7.16
C GLN A 32 8.21 -1.54 -7.51
N ILE A 33 9.17 -1.21 -6.64
CA ILE A 33 10.18 -0.19 -6.91
C ILE A 33 11.28 -0.88 -7.74
N SER A 34 11.03 -1.00 -9.03
CA SER A 34 11.92 -1.60 -10.02
C SER A 34 11.62 -1.01 -11.39
N GLN A 35 12.35 -1.45 -12.42
CA GLN A 35 12.08 -1.07 -13.80
C GLN A 35 10.62 -1.41 -14.17
N CYS A 36 9.89 -0.41 -14.68
CA CYS A 36 8.49 -0.49 -15.05
C CYS A 36 8.24 0.41 -16.27
N GLU A 37 7.41 -0.04 -17.22
CA GLU A 37 7.06 0.76 -18.41
C GLU A 37 6.08 1.90 -18.09
N HIS A 38 5.32 1.77 -17.00
CA HIS A 38 4.32 2.76 -16.59
C HIS A 38 4.85 3.83 -15.63
N CYS A 39 6.01 3.59 -15.01
CA CYS A 39 6.57 4.44 -13.96
C CYS A 39 8.08 4.63 -14.20
N PRO A 40 8.57 5.86 -14.40
CA PRO A 40 9.98 6.12 -14.67
C PRO A 40 10.88 6.07 -13.42
N TYR A 41 10.30 5.83 -12.24
CA TYR A 41 10.98 5.90 -10.95
C TYR A 41 11.66 4.57 -10.60
N LEU A 42 12.98 4.59 -10.43
CA LEU A 42 13.77 3.40 -10.13
C LEU A 42 14.05 3.25 -8.62
N HIS A 43 14.03 4.37 -7.90
CA HIS A 43 14.30 4.42 -6.48
C HIS A 43 13.13 5.04 -5.72
N ALA A 44 12.97 4.65 -4.45
CA ALA A 44 11.94 5.19 -3.57
C ALA A 44 12.02 6.72 -3.44
N ARG A 45 13.23 7.28 -3.51
CA ARG A 45 13.48 8.74 -3.45
C ARG A 45 12.91 9.50 -4.65
N ASP A 46 12.80 8.85 -5.81
CA ASP A 46 12.37 9.51 -7.05
C ASP A 46 10.87 9.80 -7.03
N TYR A 47 10.11 9.08 -6.20
CA TYR A 47 8.68 9.35 -5.99
C TYR A 47 8.42 10.70 -5.31
N ASN A 48 9.46 11.36 -4.78
CA ASN A 48 9.42 12.66 -4.12
C ASN A 48 8.16 12.81 -3.25
N TRP A 49 7.91 11.80 -2.40
CA TRP A 49 6.82 11.86 -1.46
C TRP A 49 6.93 13.19 -0.72
N GLN A 50 5.81 13.90 -0.62
CA GLN A 50 5.74 15.16 0.11
C GLN A 50 6.35 14.97 1.52
N GLN A 51 6.61 16.04 2.26
CA GLN A 51 7.37 16.08 3.53
C GLN A 51 6.90 15.10 4.65
N THR A 52 5.93 14.23 4.39
CA THR A 52 5.56 13.07 5.19
C THR A 52 6.62 11.96 5.14
N ARG A 53 7.02 11.50 6.34
CA ARG A 53 7.98 10.40 6.48
C ARG A 53 7.40 9.10 5.92
N CYS A 54 8.21 8.32 5.22
CA CYS A 54 7.85 6.98 4.77
C CYS A 54 7.82 5.98 5.94
N ILE A 55 6.90 5.02 5.86
CA ILE A 55 6.86 3.84 6.72
C ILE A 55 7.46 2.68 5.93
N ILE A 56 8.48 2.02 6.50
CA ILE A 56 9.08 0.82 5.91
C ILE A 56 8.68 -0.38 6.77
N LEU A 57 8.02 -1.36 6.17
CA LEU A 57 7.69 -2.64 6.80
C LEU A 57 8.57 -3.72 6.19
N ALA A 58 9.47 -4.29 7.00
CA ALA A 58 10.29 -5.43 6.62
C ALA A 58 9.62 -6.75 7.06
N ALA A 59 9.57 -7.74 6.18
CA ALA A 59 9.00 -9.06 6.47
C ALA A 59 9.55 -10.14 5.52
N ASP A 60 9.52 -11.40 5.93
CA ASP A 60 10.02 -12.52 5.10
C ASP A 60 9.18 -12.71 3.82
N TYR A 61 7.84 -12.59 3.93
CA TYR A 61 6.91 -12.75 2.82
C TYR A 61 5.64 -11.91 3.00
N ALA A 62 4.92 -11.68 1.90
CA ALA A 62 3.66 -10.95 1.90
C ALA A 62 2.51 -11.79 2.49
N SER A 63 2.41 -11.81 3.82
CA SER A 63 1.36 -12.55 4.53
C SER A 63 0.05 -11.76 4.62
N ASN A 64 -1.05 -12.46 4.89
CA ASN A 64 -2.36 -11.82 5.14
C ASN A 64 -2.33 -10.86 6.35
N GLY A 65 -1.38 -11.03 7.27
CA GLY A 65 -1.18 -10.12 8.40
C GLY A 65 -0.81 -8.70 7.99
N ILE A 66 -0.21 -8.51 6.81
CA ILE A 66 0.13 -7.18 6.29
C ILE A 66 -1.14 -6.35 6.00
N TYR A 67 -2.27 -6.98 5.65
CA TYR A 67 -3.53 -6.25 5.49
C TYR A 67 -4.00 -5.63 6.82
N ASN A 68 -3.83 -6.34 7.94
CA ASN A 68 -4.14 -5.82 9.27
C ASN A 68 -3.27 -4.61 9.65
N PHE A 69 -2.08 -4.48 9.06
CA PHE A 69 -1.21 -3.32 9.22
C PHE A 69 -1.61 -2.16 8.29
N ILE A 70 -1.91 -2.43 7.02
CA ILE A 70 -2.20 -1.39 6.02
C ILE A 70 -3.57 -0.76 6.22
N VAL A 71 -4.61 -1.55 6.51
CA VAL A 71 -6.00 -1.09 6.53
C VAL A 71 -6.22 0.07 7.53
N PRO A 72 -5.79 -0.02 8.80
CA PRO A 72 -5.92 1.11 9.73
C PRO A 72 -5.20 2.37 9.25
N LEU A 73 -4.01 2.24 8.67
CA LEU A 73 -3.18 3.36 8.17
C LEU A 73 -3.73 4.01 6.89
N ARG A 74 -4.79 3.45 6.31
CA ARG A 74 -5.47 3.94 5.09
C ARG A 74 -6.94 4.27 5.32
N ALA A 75 -7.40 4.18 6.56
CA ALA A 75 -8.78 4.43 6.91
C ALA A 75 -9.21 5.89 6.66
N HIS A 76 -10.49 6.08 6.37
CA HIS A 76 -11.06 7.37 6.00
C HIS A 76 -11.05 8.42 7.13
N PHE A 77 -10.84 7.99 8.38
CA PHE A 77 -10.76 8.89 9.52
C PHE A 77 -9.43 9.64 9.60
N HIS A 78 -8.41 9.21 8.84
CA HIS A 78 -7.18 9.98 8.67
C HIS A 78 -7.37 11.13 7.66
N ASN A 79 -6.62 12.21 7.82
CA ASN A 79 -6.58 13.27 6.82
C ASN A 79 -5.78 12.77 5.58
N PRO A 80 -6.33 12.86 4.34
CA PRO A 80 -5.64 12.43 3.11
C PRO A 80 -4.23 13.01 2.95
N ASN A 81 -4.02 14.26 3.35
CA ASN A 81 -2.75 14.97 3.20
C ASN A 81 -1.69 14.48 4.21
N THR A 82 -2.11 13.75 5.24
CA THR A 82 -1.22 13.20 6.29
C THR A 82 -0.88 11.73 6.05
N LEU A 83 -1.46 11.11 5.01
CA LEU A 83 -1.20 9.71 4.70
C LEU A 83 0.28 9.53 4.32
N ARG A 84 0.94 8.64 5.05
CA ARG A 84 2.35 8.32 4.83
C ARG A 84 2.50 7.21 3.79
N PRO A 85 3.44 7.31 2.85
CA PRO A 85 3.75 6.20 1.94
C PRO A 85 4.25 4.99 2.75
N ILE A 86 3.88 3.79 2.31
CA ILE A 86 4.28 2.52 2.94
C ILE A 86 5.08 1.73 1.90
N VAL A 87 6.31 1.35 2.24
CA VAL A 87 7.16 0.47 1.43
C VAL A 87 7.28 -0.87 2.13
N LEU A 88 7.01 -1.95 1.39
CA LEU A 88 7.19 -3.31 1.86
C LEU A 88 8.57 -3.80 1.40
N LEU A 89 9.44 -4.14 2.35
CA LEU A 89 10.73 -4.78 2.09
C LEU A 89 10.55 -6.27 2.38
N LEU A 90 10.54 -7.08 1.33
CA LEU A 90 10.23 -8.50 1.40
C LEU A 90 11.44 -9.33 0.99
N GLU A 91 11.75 -10.39 1.75
CA GLU A 91 12.79 -11.35 1.34
C GLU A 91 12.32 -12.20 0.16
N ARG A 92 11.04 -12.64 0.18
CA ARG A 92 10.42 -13.43 -0.88
C ARG A 92 9.56 -12.56 -1.79
N ARG A 93 9.56 -12.87 -3.08
CA ARG A 93 8.66 -12.22 -4.04
C ARG A 93 7.20 -12.45 -3.65
N PRO A 94 6.36 -11.40 -3.60
CA PRO A 94 4.94 -11.56 -3.33
C PRO A 94 4.28 -12.36 -4.45
N ASN A 95 3.29 -13.19 -4.11
CA ASN A 95 2.52 -13.94 -5.09
C ASN A 95 1.69 -12.95 -5.95
N PRO A 96 1.68 -13.07 -7.30
CA PRO A 96 0.68 -12.40 -8.12
C PRO A 96 -0.71 -12.94 -7.76
N ALA A 97 -1.46 -12.18 -6.98
CA ALA A 97 -2.87 -12.44 -6.68
C ALA A 97 -3.76 -12.34 -7.93
#